data_AF-A0A8S9LWY4-F1
#
_entry.id   AF-A0A8S9LWY4-F1
#
_cell.length_a   1.000
_cell.length_b   1.000
_cell.length_c   1.000
_cell.angle_alpha   90.00
_cell.angle_beta   90.00
_cell.angle_gamma   90.00
#
_symmetry.space_group_name_H-M   'P 1'
#
loop_
_entity.id
_entity.type
_entity.pdbx_description
1 polymer ?
#
loop_
_entity_poly.entity_id
_entity_poly.type
_entity_poly.pdbx_seq_one_letter_code
_entity_poly.pdbx_strand_id
1 'polypeptide(L)' 'SILKKLATQATIFHLWKQRNNAYHISCVVLPPVISKMIYRDVKNTILARRNMKQFRTLLSLWIT' A
#
# COMPACT_ATOMS: atom_id res chain seq x y z
N SER A 1 -5.56 -1.80 14.73
CA SER A 1 -6.51 -1.34 13.69
C SER A 1 -6.18 -1.98 12.35
N ILE A 2 -7.20 -2.41 11.58
CA ILE A 2 -7.05 -3.06 10.27
C ILE A 2 -6.29 -2.17 9.27
N LEU A 3 -6.53 -0.85 9.30
CA LEU A 3 -5.84 0.10 8.43
C LEU A 3 -4.31 0.06 8.62
N LYS A 4 -3.86 0.03 9.88
CA LYS A 4 -2.43 -0.07 10.21
C LYS A 4 -1.82 -1.36 9.67
N LYS A 5 -2.51 -2.50 9.84
CA LYS A 5 -2.05 -3.79 9.32
C LYS A 5 -1.93 -3.76 7.79
N LEU A 6 -2.93 -3.21 7.11
CA LEU A 6 -2.92 -3.09 5.65
C LEU A 6 -1.79 -2.18 5.16
N ALA A 7 -1.61 -1.02 5.78
CA ALA A 7 -0.51 -0.10 5.47
C ALA A 7 0.85 -0.77 5.71
N THR A 8 1.05 -1.47 6.83
CA THR A 8 2.30 -2.19 7.11
C THR A 8 2.57 -3.28 6.08
N GLN A 9 1.57 -4.06 5.69
CA GLN A 9 1.73 -5.10 4.68
C GLN A 9 2.11 -4.51 3.32
N ALA A 10 1.44 -3.43 2.90
CA ALA A 10 1.75 -2.74 1.66
C ALA A 10 3.19 -2.18 1.68
N THR A 11 3.60 -1.53 2.77
CA THR A 11 4.96 -0.98 2.90
C THR A 11 6.02 -2.07 2.84
N ILE A 12 5.85 -3.18 3.58
CA ILE A 12 6.78 -4.32 3.57
C ILE A 12 6.89 -4.91 2.16
N PHE A 13 5.76 -5.11 1.48
CA PHE A 13 5.73 -5.64 0.12
C PHE A 13 6.47 -4.74 -0.87
N HIS A 14 6.21 -3.43 -0.85
CA HIS A 14 6.87 -2.49 -1.77
C HIS A 14 8.37 -2.34 -1.48
N LEU A 15 8.78 -2.40 -0.22
CA LEU A 15 10.20 -2.35 0.15
C LEU A 15 10.94 -3.61 -0.32
N TRP A 16 10.36 -4.79 -0.08
CA TRP A 16 10.88 -6.05 -0.59
C TRP A 16 10.97 -6.04 -2.12
N LYS A 17 9.93 -5.55 -2.81
CA LYS A 17 9.91 -5.43 -4.27
C LYS A 17 11.00 -4.48 -4.78
N GLN A 18 11.19 -3.32 -4.14
CA GLN A 18 12.25 -2.37 -4.50
C GLN A 18 13.63 -3.00 -4.35
N ARG A 19 13.89 -3.69 -3.23
CA ARG A 19 15.16 -4.41 -3.00
C ARG A 19 15.40 -5.43 -4.11
N ASN A 20 14.39 -6.22 -4.47
CA ASN A 20 14.52 -7.23 -5.52
C ASN A 20 14.76 -6.60 -6.90
N ASN A 21 14.08 -5.50 -7.23
CA ASN A 21 14.31 -4.77 -8.47
C ASN A 21 15.73 -4.21 -8.54
N ALA A 22 16.26 -3.69 -7.44
CA ALA A 22 17.64 -3.21 -7.37
C ALA A 22 18.65 -4.36 -7.58
N TYR A 23 18.36 -5.54 -7.04
CA TYR A 23 19.25 -6.71 -7.15
C TYR A 23 19.21 -7.37 -8.53
N HIS A 24 18.02 -7.56 -9.12
CA HIS A 24 17.87 -8.33 -10.36
C HIS A 24 17.80 -7.47 -11.63
N ILE A 25 17.29 -6.25 -11.53
CA ILE A 25 16.98 -5.37 -12.67
C ILE A 25 17.85 -4.08 -12.61
N SER A 26 18.69 -3.93 -11.58
CA SER A 26 19.48 -2.73 -11.31
C SER A 26 18.65 -1.43 -11.35
N CYS A 27 17.35 -1.54 -11.03
CA CYS A 27 16.42 -0.44 -11.09
C CYS A 27 16.01 -0.01 -9.69
N VAL A 28 16.31 1.24 -9.35
CA VAL A 28 15.93 1.86 -8.07
C VAL A 28 14.79 2.82 -8.33
N VAL A 29 13.64 2.52 -7.76
CA VAL A 29 12.47 3.40 -7.82
C VAL A 29 12.62 4.48 -6.76
N LEU A 30 12.30 5.73 -7.10
CA LEU A 30 12.37 6.85 -6.19
C LEU A 30 11.39 6.68 -4.99
N PRO A 31 11.81 7.02 -3.76
CA PRO A 31 10.95 6.97 -2.57
C PRO A 31 9.56 7.63 -2.71
N PRO A 32 9.40 8.83 -3.31
CA PRO A 32 8.08 9.43 -3.52
C PRO A 32 7.17 8.65 -4.47
N VAL A 33 7.75 7.89 -5.41
CA VAL A 33 6.97 7.02 -6.29
C VAL A 33 6.45 5.82 -5.51
N ILE A 34 7.31 5.21 -4.69
CA ILE A 34 6.94 4.08 -3.83
C ILE A 34 5.86 4.48 -2.82
N SER A 35 5.98 5.64 -2.17
CA SER A 35 4.95 6.12 -1.24
C SER A 35 3.60 6.31 -1.93
N LYS A 36 3.58 6.85 -3.16
CA LYS A 36 2.36 6.97 -3.98
C LYS A 36 1.79 5.61 -4.38
N MET A 37 2.65 4.61 -4.67
CA MET A 37 2.22 3.24 -4.97
C MET A 37 1.60 2.56 -3.75
N ILE A 38 2.24 2.65 -2.58
CA ILE A 38 1.69 2.16 -1.31
C ILE A 38 0.33 2.81 -1.06
N TYR A 39 0.22 4.13 -1.23
CA TYR A 39 -1.04 4.83 -1.03
C TYR A 39 -2.17 4.34 -1.95
N ARG A 40 -1.86 4.12 -3.22
CA ARG A 40 -2.80 3.57 -4.20
C ARG A 40 -3.20 2.13 -3.86
N ASP A 41 -2.26 1.28 -3.46
CA ASP A 41 -2.53 -0.12 -3.14
C ASP A 41 -3.42 -0.27 -1.91
N VAL A 42 -3.15 0.51 -0.86
CA VAL A 42 -3.99 0.53 0.34
C VAL A 42 -5.41 1.01 -0.02
N LYS A 43 -5.52 2.11 -0.79
CA LYS A 43 -6.80 2.63 -1.27
C LYS A 43 -7.57 1.61 -2.11
N ASN A 44 -6.91 0.98 -3.07
CA ASN A 44 -7.51 -0.02 -3.97
C ASN A 44 -7.98 -1.24 -3.20
N THR A 45 -7.20 -1.71 -2.21
CA THR A 45 -7.59 -2.85 -1.38
C THR A 45 -8.82 -2.54 -0.53
N ILE A 46 -8.90 -1.33 0.02
CA ILE A 46 -10.08 -0.87 0.76
C ILE A 46 -11.30 -0.77 -0.17
N LEU A 47 -11.14 -0.18 -1.36
CA LEU A 47 -12.20 -0.03 -2.35
C LEU A 47 -12.74 -1.38 -2.83
N ALA A 48 -11.86 -2.35 -3.11
CA ALA A 48 -12.23 -3.70 -3.51
C ALA A 48 -13.06 -4.42 -2.42
N ARG A 49 -12.87 -4.06 -1.15
CA ARG A 49 -13.58 -4.65 0.00
C ARG A 49 -14.66 -3.74 0.58
N ARG A 50 -15.00 -2.64 -0.10
CA ARG A 50 -15.96 -1.61 0.36
C ARG A 50 -17.30 -2.17 0.81
N ASN A 51 -17.77 -3.25 0.20
CA ASN A 51 -19.06 -3.86 0.53
C ASN A 51 -19.07 -4.53 1.91
N MET A 52 -17.90 -4.87 2.46
CA MET A 52 -17.76 -5.41 3.82
C MET A 52 -17.94 -4.30 4.86
N LYS A 53 -18.79 -4.54 5.87
CA LYS A 53 -19.10 -3.56 6.93
C LYS A 53 -17.82 -2.96 7.58
N GLN A 54 -16.78 -3.77 7.75
CA GLN A 54 -15.50 -3.38 8.36
C GLN A 54 -14.68 -2.38 7.53
N PHE A 55 -14.90 -2.29 6.21
CA PHE A 55 -14.10 -1.45 5.30
C PHE A 55 -14.78 -0.14 4.90
N ARG A 56 -16.07 0.04 5.25
CA ARG A 56 -16.83 1.24 4.91
C ARG A 56 -16.24 2.52 5.52
N THR A 57 -15.74 2.44 6.75
CA THR A 57 -15.14 3.58 7.47
C THR A 57 -13.63 3.70 7.23
N LEU A 58 -12.97 2.63 6.78
CA LEU A 58 -11.51 2.61 6.59
C LEU A 58 -11.05 3.54 5.46
N LEU A 59 -11.85 3.72 4.42
CA LEU A 59 -11.49 4.62 3.32
C LEU A 59 -11.47 6.08 3.79
N SER A 60 -12.45 6.49 4.60
CA SER A 60 -12.50 7.83 5.18
C SER A 60 -11.27 8.09 6.04
N LEU A 61 -10.90 7.13 6.91
CA LEU A 61 -9.70 7.18 7.74
C LEU A 61 -8.37 7.18 6.97
N TRP A 62 -8.36 6.80 5.68
CA TRP A 62 -7.15 6.79 4.85
C TRP A 62 -6.96 8.07 4.02
N ILE A 63 -8.04 8.77 3.73
CA ILE A 63 -8.04 10.00 2.94
C ILE A 63 -7.91 11.24 3.85
N THR A 64 -8.46 11.15 5.06
CA THR A 64 -8.37 12.19 6.11
C THR A 64 -6.98 12.25 6.70
#